data_AF-A0A1J5QP23-F1
#
_entry.id   AF-A0A1J5QP23-F1
#
_cell.length_a   1.000
_cell.length_b   1.000
_cell.length_c   1.000
_cell.angle_alpha   90.00
_cell.angle_beta   90.00
_cell.angle_gamma   90.00
#
_symmetry.space_group_name_H-M   'P 1'
#
loop_
_entity.id
_entity.type
_entity.pdbx_description
1 polymer ?
#
loop_
_entity_poly.entity_id
_entity_poly.type
_entity_poly.pdbx_seq_one_letter_code
_entity_poly.pdbx_strand_id
1 'polypeptide(L)'
;MRRGYDLSPLKVRLVQAQDFERFDLILAMEQSNLLALRLRCPQVYQHKLDSFTRYGNLHSVQDVPDPFQGQALDFEQMLDLIERGCEGLLNAMDEQQHHGN
;
A
#
# COMPACT_ATOMS: atom_id res chain seq x y z
N MET A 1 -5.70 9.40 -18.20
CA MET A 1 -5.18 9.74 -16.87
C MET A 1 -4.83 11.21 -16.85
N ARG A 2 -5.37 11.97 -15.89
CA ARG A 2 -5.25 13.44 -15.84
C ARG A 2 -4.14 13.97 -14.93
N ARG A 3 -3.47 13.10 -14.16
CA ARG A 3 -2.51 13.50 -13.10
C ARG A 3 -1.03 13.34 -13.44
N GLY A 4 -0.69 12.98 -14.67
CA GLY A 4 0.71 12.95 -15.13
C GLY A 4 1.53 11.70 -14.73
N TYR A 5 0.92 10.70 -14.08
CA TYR A 5 1.58 9.42 -13.81
C TYR A 5 1.69 8.56 -15.06
N ASP A 6 2.90 8.11 -15.39
CA ASP A 6 3.12 7.05 -16.37
C ASP A 6 3.17 5.69 -15.66
N LEU A 7 2.07 4.93 -15.77
CA LEU A 7 1.95 3.58 -15.23
C LEU A 7 2.34 2.50 -16.25
N SER A 8 2.67 2.87 -17.48
CA SER A 8 3.09 1.94 -18.56
C SER A 8 4.25 1.00 -18.19
N PRO A 9 5.24 1.36 -17.35
CA PRO A 9 6.28 0.42 -16.96
C PRO A 9 5.83 -0.62 -15.92
N LEU A 10 4.69 -0.41 -15.26
CA LEU A 10 4.22 -1.33 -14.23
C LEU A 10 3.70 -2.63 -14.85
N LYS A 11 4.18 -3.75 -14.32
CA LYS A 11 3.73 -5.09 -14.71
C LYS A 11 3.11 -5.79 -13.53
N VAL A 12 1.92 -6.34 -13.74
CA VAL A 12 1.28 -7.22 -12.78
C VAL A 12 2.16 -8.44 -12.58
N ARG A 13 2.44 -8.76 -11.31
CA ARG A 13 3.12 -9.99 -10.90
C ARG A 13 2.53 -10.49 -9.60
N LEU A 14 2.64 -11.80 -9.37
CA LEU A 14 2.31 -12.38 -8.07
C LEU A 14 3.42 -12.10 -7.07
N VAL A 15 3.03 -11.93 -5.80
CA VAL A 15 3.97 -11.92 -4.68
C VAL A 15 4.58 -13.32 -4.55
N GLN A 16 5.90 -13.39 -4.44
CA GLN A 16 6.69 -14.60 -4.28
C GLN A 16 7.28 -14.66 -2.87
N ALA A 17 7.69 -15.85 -2.43
CA ALA A 17 8.24 -16.02 -1.08
C ALA A 17 9.49 -15.13 -0.83
N GLN A 18 10.32 -14.92 -1.85
CA GLN A 18 11.51 -14.08 -1.78
C GLN A 18 11.19 -12.59 -1.55
N ASP A 19 9.96 -12.14 -1.88
CA ASP A 19 9.57 -10.76 -1.64
C ASP A 19 9.52 -10.42 -0.14
N PHE A 20 9.08 -11.37 0.70
CA PHE A 20 9.00 -11.17 2.16
C PHE A 20 10.37 -10.95 2.80
N GLU A 21 11.41 -11.56 2.24
CA GLU A 21 12.78 -11.34 2.66
C GLU A 21 13.34 -10.04 2.09
N ARG A 22 13.13 -9.82 0.77
CA ARG A 22 13.74 -8.73 0.00
C ARG A 22 13.27 -7.33 0.40
N PHE A 23 11.98 -7.16 0.67
CA PHE A 23 11.43 -5.83 0.98
C PHE A 23 11.43 -5.61 2.50
N ASP A 24 11.65 -4.37 2.92
CA ASP A 24 11.58 -3.97 4.33
C ASP A 24 10.15 -3.66 4.78
N LEU A 25 9.29 -3.30 3.82
CA LEU A 25 7.88 -3.00 4.03
C LEU A 25 7.06 -3.47 2.84
N ILE A 26 5.95 -4.17 3.11
CA ILE A 26 4.98 -4.60 2.10
C ILE A 26 3.61 -4.11 2.55
N LEU A 27 3.02 -3.22 1.74
CA LEU A 27 1.75 -2.57 2.02
C LEU A 27 0.62 -3.21 1.21
N ALA A 28 -0.41 -3.68 1.91
CA ALA A 28 -1.63 -4.17 1.28
C ALA A 28 -2.65 -3.04 1.14
N MET A 29 -3.24 -2.93 -0.06
CA MET A 29 -4.28 -1.92 -0.36
C MET A 29 -5.66 -2.30 0.22
N GLU A 30 -5.85 -3.58 0.52
CA GLU A 30 -7.10 -4.13 1.04
C GLU A 30 -6.80 -5.15 2.15
N GLN A 31 -7.73 -5.31 3.08
CA GLN A 31 -7.63 -6.24 4.20
C GLN A 31 -7.56 -7.71 3.74
N SER A 32 -8.28 -8.05 2.66
CA SER A 32 -8.26 -9.38 2.05
C SER A 32 -6.84 -9.76 1.58
N ASN A 33 -6.17 -8.82 0.90
CA ASN A 33 -4.79 -8.95 0.45
C ASN A 33 -3.83 -9.09 1.64
N LEU A 34 -4.02 -8.30 2.70
CA LEU A 34 -3.19 -8.40 3.91
C LEU A 34 -3.32 -9.78 4.58
N LEU A 35 -4.54 -10.31 4.71
CA LEU A 35 -4.78 -11.64 5.25
C LEU A 35 -4.13 -12.73 4.38
N ALA A 36 -4.27 -12.65 3.06
CA ALA A 36 -3.66 -13.59 2.13
C ALA A 36 -2.12 -13.55 2.19
N LEU A 37 -1.52 -12.36 2.34
CA LEU A 37 -0.08 -12.21 2.54
C LEU A 37 0.36 -12.82 3.87
N ARG A 38 -0.36 -12.56 4.98
CA ARG A 38 -0.05 -13.10 6.31
C ARG A 38 -0.07 -14.63 6.35
N LEU A 39 -1.03 -15.26 5.67
CA LEU A 39 -1.11 -16.72 5.58
C LEU A 39 0.09 -17.36 4.85
N ARG A 40 0.72 -16.61 3.93
CA ARG A 40 1.83 -17.09 3.09
C ARG A 40 3.21 -16.64 3.61
N CYS A 41 3.25 -15.63 4.47
CA CYS A 41 4.47 -15.01 4.97
C CYS A 41 5.06 -15.80 6.15
N PRO A 42 6.34 -16.20 6.08
CA PRO A 42 7.04 -16.77 7.24
C PRO A 42 6.95 -15.84 8.45
N GLN A 43 6.77 -16.42 9.64
CA GLN A 43 6.55 -15.65 10.88
C GLN A 43 7.62 -14.58 11.13
N VAL A 44 8.89 -14.87 10.81
CA VAL A 44 10.01 -13.94 10.95
C VAL A 44 9.84 -12.65 10.15
N TYR A 45 9.10 -12.66 9.04
CA TYR A 45 8.89 -11.50 8.18
C TYR A 45 7.51 -10.85 8.32
N GLN A 46 6.62 -11.38 9.16
CA GLN A 46 5.25 -10.84 9.30
C GLN A 46 5.22 -9.41 9.84
N HIS A 47 6.25 -8.98 10.58
CA HIS A 47 6.38 -7.61 11.07
C HIS A 47 6.53 -6.57 9.94
N LYS A 48 6.88 -7.01 8.72
CA LYS A 48 7.02 -6.15 7.53
C LYS A 48 5.70 -5.93 6.77
N LEU A 49 4.63 -6.62 7.14
CA LEU A 49 3.33 -6.54 6.47
C LEU A 49 2.42 -5.55 7.20
N ASP A 50 1.97 -4.51 6.50
CA ASP A 50 1.03 -3.53 7.04
C ASP A 50 -0.07 -3.14 6.04
N SER A 51 -1.13 -2.51 6.54
CA SER A 51 -2.18 -1.93 5.71
C SER A 51 -1.75 -0.56 5.18
N PHE A 52 -1.96 -0.31 3.90
CA PHE A 52 -1.73 1.01 3.30
C PHE A 52 -2.61 2.10 3.95
N THR A 53 -3.86 1.77 4.29
CA THR A 53 -4.82 2.71 4.90
C THR A 53 -4.48 3.11 6.34
N ARG A 54 -3.49 2.44 6.95
CA ARG A 54 -2.93 2.88 8.24
C ARG A 54 -2.20 4.22 8.11
N TYR A 55 -1.71 4.52 6.91
CA TYR A 55 -0.97 5.73 6.58
C TYR A 55 -1.93 6.79 5.98
N GLY A 56 -1.69 8.07 6.28
CA GLY A 56 -2.44 9.19 5.67
C GLY A 56 -3.76 9.58 6.34
N ASN A 57 -3.95 9.27 7.62
CA ASN A 57 -5.20 9.49 8.37
C ASN A 57 -6.43 8.86 7.68
N LEU A 58 -6.22 7.75 6.96
CA LEU A 58 -7.27 7.00 6.27
C LEU A 58 -7.94 5.98 7.19
N HIS A 59 -7.96 6.19 8.51
CA HIS A 59 -8.48 5.23 9.48
C HIS A 59 -9.98 4.87 9.30
N SER A 60 -10.74 5.74 8.64
CA SER A 60 -12.14 5.48 8.27
C SER A 60 -12.30 4.68 6.97
N VAL A 61 -11.20 4.46 6.23
CA VAL A 61 -11.15 3.72 4.97
C VAL A 61 -10.51 2.37 5.25
N GLN A 62 -11.30 1.30 5.21
CA GLN A 62 -10.75 -0.05 5.42
C GLN A 62 -9.91 -0.50 4.23
N ASP A 63 -10.41 -0.24 3.01
CA ASP A 63 -9.86 -0.74 1.76
C ASP A 63 -9.76 0.41 0.74
N VAL A 64 -8.66 0.44 -0.03
CA VAL A 64 -8.56 1.32 -1.20
C VAL A 64 -9.49 0.75 -2.28
N PRO A 65 -10.47 1.52 -2.79
CA PRO A 65 -11.48 1.01 -3.72
C PRO A 65 -10.84 0.57 -5.04
N ASP A 66 -11.32 -0.56 -5.57
CA ASP A 66 -10.88 -1.09 -6.86
C ASP A 66 -11.41 -0.19 -8.00
N PRO A 67 -10.53 0.38 -8.83
CA PRO A 67 -10.92 1.28 -9.91
C PRO A 67 -11.72 0.60 -11.03
N PHE A 68 -11.63 -0.73 -11.15
CA PHE A 68 -12.24 -1.47 -12.26
C PHE A 68 -13.71 -1.78 -12.03
N GLN A 69 -14.24 -1.55 -10.83
CA GLN A 69 -15.66 -1.70 -10.50
C GLN A 69 -16.48 -0.42 -10.74
N GLY A 70 -15.82 0.70 -11.06
CA GLY A 70 -16.40 2.03 -11.04
C GLY A 70 -16.40 2.78 -12.38
N GLN A 71 -16.98 3.98 -12.37
CA GLN A 71 -16.87 4.97 -13.42
C GLN A 71 -15.55 5.75 -13.30
N ALA A 72 -15.22 6.58 -14.29
CA ALA A 72 -13.99 7.38 -14.28
C ALA A 72 -13.80 8.27 -13.02
N LEU A 73 -14.89 8.61 -12.32
CA LEU A 73 -14.87 9.34 -11.04
C LEU A 73 -14.26 8.51 -9.89
N ASP A 74 -14.52 7.20 -9.89
CA ASP A 74 -14.04 6.28 -8.85
C ASP A 74 -12.52 6.09 -8.95
N PHE A 75 -11.97 6.16 -10.17
CA PHE A 75 -10.53 6.18 -10.40
C PHE A 75 -9.85 7.42 -9.81
N GLU A 76 -10.46 8.60 -9.94
CA GLU A 76 -9.90 9.84 -9.37
C GLU A 76 -9.96 9.83 -7.83
N GLN A 77 -11.04 9.30 -7.25
CA GLN A 77 -11.15 9.14 -5.79
C GLN A 77 -10.14 8.12 -5.24
N MET A 78 -9.91 7.02 -5.96
CA MET A 78 -8.85 6.07 -5.63
C MET A 78 -7.47 6.76 -5.62
N LEU A 79 -7.18 7.58 -6.63
CA LEU A 79 -5.92 8.32 -6.69
C LEU A 79 -5.78 9.32 -5.53
N ASP A 80 -6.84 10.03 -5.14
CA ASP A 80 -6.81 10.92 -3.96
C ASP A 80 -6.43 10.16 -2.67
N LEU A 81 -6.96 8.95 -2.50
CA LEU A 81 -6.62 8.09 -1.35
C LEU A 81 -5.18 7.62 -1.41
N ILE A 82 -4.69 7.23 -2.58
CA ILE A 82 -3.30 6.80 -2.77
C ILE A 82 -2.33 7.94 -2.50
N GLU A 83 -2.58 9.14 -3.04
CA GLU A 83 -1.72 10.31 -2.83
C GLU A 83 -1.63 10.66 -1.33
N ARG A 84 -2.77 10.73 -0.63
CA ARG A 84 -2.82 10.98 0.83
C ARG A 84 -2.12 9.89 1.64
N GLY A 85 -2.31 8.63 1.26
CA GLY A 85 -1.64 7.50 1.91
C GLY A 85 -0.12 7.56 1.73
N CYS A 86 0.36 7.93 0.53
CA CYS A 86 1.78 8.13 0.25
C CYS A 86 2.38 9.29 1.07
N GLU A 87 1.69 10.42 1.19
CA GLU A 87 2.13 11.53 2.05
C GLU A 87 2.25 11.09 3.52
N GLY A 88 1.24 10.38 4.03
CA GLY A 88 1.27 9.86 5.40
C GLY A 88 2.36 8.81 5.62
N LEU A 89 2.65 7.99 4.60
CA LEU A 89 3.72 7.00 4.65
C LEU A 89 5.09 7.70 4.74
N LEU A 90 5.34 8.71 3.90
CA LEU A 90 6.58 9.47 3.92
C LEU A 90 6.81 10.13 5.29
N ASN A 91 5.79 10.78 5.84
CA ASN A 91 5.88 11.39 7.18
C ASN A 91 6.22 10.34 8.26
N ALA A 92 5.57 9.17 8.22
CA ALA A 92 5.86 8.10 9.17
C ALA A 92 7.30 7.57 9.05
N MET A 93 7.84 7.51 7.83
CA MET A 93 9.22 7.09 7.58
C MET A 93 10.22 8.13 8.10
N ASP A 94 9.98 9.43 7.88
CA ASP A 94 10.84 10.50 8.40
C ASP A 94 10.87 10.52 9.94
N GLU A 95 9.72 10.32 10.59
CA GLU A 95 9.63 10.24 12.05
C GLU A 95 10.41 9.05 12.63
N GLN A 96 10.42 7.91 11.93
CA GLN A 96 11.21 6.73 12.32
C GLN A 96 12.72 6.99 12.21
N GLN A 97 13.15 7.84 11.26
CA GLN A 97 14.56 8.20 11.10
C GLN A 97 15.04 9.18 12.19
N HIS A 98 14.19 10.08 12.67
CA HIS A 98 14.54 11.05 13.71
C HIS A 98 14.59 10.49 15.13
N HIS A 99 13.91 9.38 15.42
CA HIS A 99 14.00 8.71 16.73
C HIS A 99 15.21 7.76 16.86
N GLY A 100 16.05 7.67 15.81
CA GLY A 100 17.24 6.82 15.77
C GLY A 100 18.58 7.55 15.93
N ASN A 101 18.59 8.82 16.35
CA ASN A 101 19.81 9.62 16.52
C ASN A 101 20.03 10.10 17.96
#